data_AF-A0A7D8V1J7-F1
#
_entry.id   AF-A0A7D8V1J7-F1
#
_cell.length_a   1.000
_cell.length_b   1.000
_cell.length_c   1.000
_cell.angle_alpha   90.00
_cell.angle_beta   90.00
_cell.angle_gamma   90.00
#
_symmetry.space_group_name_H-M   'P 1'
#
loop_
_entity.id
_entity.type
_entity.pdbx_description
1 polymer ?
#
loop_
_entity_poly.entity_id
_entity_poly.type
_entity_poly.pdbx_seq_one_letter_code
_entity_poly.pdbx_strand_id
1 'polypeptide(L)'
;MTVSSGRPVDVLLIGLGSVGTAYAYLLEHSGLARVSAVARSNFDVYAQGQVTIDSQRFGVIKGWKPSRMFKSQEEALADGTRYALGVLATKSVPDVHKNAALLAPSIASGQVAAWNLIQNGLGVETDLYAALQASATRAPLISTAVWTFITTSNAGQHIQWTNAKDATVSGIYAPGRSPTAAEEAALGLWVNLLRTSGHGTLAENRVGVLETTNLLNCVWSSVQTLMGAKHIVLADMDESDVAAVRALALEVVGVGYAAGLLYPGMTLYPSGQVAGTLEDAVQSVFDSVVHAAPGGLLYDYKMSMLVDREAGRPIEAEVIAGSVLAVARAQGIATPLLAYTVALLRGAQRGILSRR
;
A
#
# COMPACT_ATOMS: atom_id res chain seq x y z
N MET A 1 24.48 7.20 -5.92
CA MET A 1 24.49 8.23 -6.98
C MET A 1 24.31 9.58 -6.33
N THR A 2 25.35 10.40 -6.34
CA THR A 2 25.26 11.80 -5.88
C THR A 2 24.42 12.59 -6.86
N VAL A 3 23.38 13.27 -6.36
CA VAL A 3 22.57 14.20 -7.16
C VAL A 3 23.49 15.34 -7.59
N SER A 4 23.95 15.28 -8.83
CA SER A 4 24.80 16.29 -9.47
C SER A 4 24.04 16.88 -10.65
N SER A 5 24.04 18.21 -10.73
CA SER A 5 23.40 19.11 -11.72
C SER A 5 21.89 19.29 -11.58
N GLY A 6 21.44 20.56 -11.64
CA GLY A 6 20.06 21.02 -11.37
C GLY A 6 18.96 20.58 -12.33
N ARG A 7 18.98 19.33 -12.82
CA ARG A 7 17.85 18.70 -13.52
C ARG A 7 17.08 17.79 -12.56
N PRO A 8 15.73 17.82 -12.59
CA PRO A 8 14.91 16.90 -11.82
C PRO A 8 15.19 15.43 -12.17
N VAL A 9 15.05 14.56 -11.18
CA VAL A 9 15.09 13.11 -11.31
C VAL A 9 13.82 12.62 -12.01
N ASP A 10 13.97 11.91 -13.13
CA ASP A 10 12.84 11.31 -13.83
C ASP A 10 12.31 10.07 -13.07
N VAL A 11 11.01 10.10 -12.75
CA VAL A 11 10.29 9.02 -12.08
C VAL A 11 9.14 8.54 -12.95
N LEU A 12 9.09 7.22 -13.20
CA LEU A 12 7.95 6.58 -13.86
C LEU A 12 6.96 6.13 -12.79
N LEU A 13 5.72 6.64 -12.81
CA LEU A 13 4.70 6.26 -11.83
C LEU A 13 3.54 5.53 -12.52
N ILE A 14 3.26 4.31 -12.07
CA ILE A 14 2.21 3.46 -12.60
C ILE A 14 1.01 3.46 -11.64
N GLY A 15 -0.09 4.05 -12.09
CA GLY A 15 -1.36 4.12 -11.37
C GLY A 15 -1.62 5.47 -10.68
N LEU A 16 -2.58 6.23 -11.20
CA LEU A 16 -3.09 7.48 -10.59
C LEU A 16 -4.41 7.27 -9.83
N GLY A 17 -4.40 6.28 -8.92
CA GLY A 17 -5.43 6.17 -7.87
C GLY A 17 -5.15 7.15 -6.73
N SER A 18 -5.82 7.00 -5.58
CA SER A 18 -5.67 7.91 -4.43
C SER A 18 -4.21 8.02 -3.99
N VAL A 19 -3.57 6.89 -3.68
CA VAL A 19 -2.16 6.81 -3.27
C VAL A 19 -1.23 7.33 -4.36
N GLY A 20 -1.35 6.82 -5.59
CA GLY A 20 -0.48 7.26 -6.69
C GLY A 20 -0.55 8.76 -6.98
N THR A 21 -1.72 9.38 -6.79
CA THR A 21 -1.89 10.83 -6.90
C THR A 21 -1.13 11.58 -5.82
N ALA A 22 -1.29 11.18 -4.55
CA ALA A 22 -0.53 11.79 -3.45
C ALA A 22 0.97 11.67 -3.64
N TYR A 23 1.47 10.50 -4.05
CA TYR A 23 2.91 10.31 -4.22
C TYR A 23 3.44 11.00 -5.47
N ALA A 24 2.68 11.06 -6.57
CA ALA A 24 3.05 11.90 -7.71
C ALA A 24 3.12 13.38 -7.31
N TYR A 25 2.14 13.88 -6.53
CA TYR A 25 2.16 15.24 -5.99
C TYR A 25 3.37 15.49 -5.09
N LEU A 26 3.63 14.62 -4.11
CA LEU A 26 4.76 14.74 -3.18
C LEU A 26 6.10 14.76 -3.92
N LEU A 27 6.29 13.86 -4.88
CA LEU A 27 7.51 13.78 -5.67
C LEU A 27 7.76 15.08 -6.44
N GLU A 28 6.77 15.65 -7.10
CA GLU A 28 6.94 16.94 -7.80
C GLU A 28 7.07 18.12 -6.84
N HIS A 29 6.33 18.09 -5.73
CA HIS A 29 6.40 19.12 -4.68
C HIS A 29 7.77 19.18 -4.00
N SER A 30 8.58 18.11 -4.08
CA SER A 30 9.98 18.15 -3.65
C SER A 30 10.84 19.14 -4.46
N GLY A 31 10.42 19.50 -5.69
CA GLY A 31 11.23 20.25 -6.65
C GLY A 31 12.42 19.47 -7.22
N LEU A 32 12.60 18.21 -6.81
CA LEU A 32 13.73 17.35 -7.20
C LEU A 32 13.33 16.27 -8.20
N ALA A 33 12.04 16.01 -8.43
CA ALA A 33 11.57 14.97 -9.35
C ALA A 33 10.65 15.52 -10.43
N ARG A 34 10.69 14.87 -11.59
CA ARG A 34 9.76 15.05 -12.71
C ARG A 34 9.02 13.74 -12.91
N VAL A 35 7.71 13.74 -12.72
CA VAL A 35 6.91 12.51 -12.77
C VAL A 35 6.35 12.30 -14.18
N SER A 36 6.59 11.11 -14.72
CA SER A 36 5.90 10.54 -15.87
C SER A 36 4.87 9.54 -15.36
N ALA A 37 3.61 9.95 -15.30
CA ALA A 37 2.54 9.08 -14.82
C ALA A 37 1.87 8.32 -15.97
N VAL A 38 1.71 7.01 -15.78
CA VAL A 38 0.92 6.15 -16.65
C VAL A 38 -0.43 5.90 -15.99
N ALA A 39 -1.49 6.33 -16.65
CA ALA A 39 -2.86 6.12 -16.20
C ALA A 39 -3.72 5.63 -17.36
N ARG A 40 -4.60 4.66 -17.07
CA ARG A 40 -5.60 4.16 -18.01
C ARG A 40 -6.94 4.89 -17.85
N SER A 41 -7.70 4.53 -16.83
CA SER A 41 -9.05 5.04 -16.58
C SER A 41 -9.10 6.51 -16.20
N ASN A 42 -8.02 7.03 -15.60
CA ASN A 42 -7.99 8.40 -15.10
C ASN A 42 -7.27 9.37 -16.06
N PHE A 43 -6.72 8.88 -17.18
CA PHE A 43 -5.90 9.71 -18.07
C PHE A 43 -6.61 11.00 -18.49
N ASP A 44 -7.83 10.89 -19.03
CA ASP A 44 -8.55 12.02 -19.60
C ASP A 44 -8.88 13.09 -18.55
N VAL A 45 -9.29 12.66 -17.35
CA VAL A 45 -9.63 13.57 -16.23
C VAL A 45 -8.41 14.40 -15.80
N TYR A 46 -7.24 13.77 -15.72
CA TYR A 46 -5.98 14.48 -15.44
C TYR A 46 -5.52 15.36 -16.60
N ALA A 47 -5.58 14.85 -17.84
CA ALA A 47 -5.13 15.58 -19.02
C ALA A 47 -5.94 16.87 -19.24
N GLN A 48 -7.24 16.83 -18.93
CA GLN A 48 -8.16 17.96 -19.00
C GLN A 48 -8.06 18.93 -17.81
N GLY A 49 -7.18 18.66 -16.83
CA GLY A 49 -7.01 19.51 -15.65
C GLY A 49 -8.25 19.55 -14.76
N GLN A 50 -8.98 18.43 -14.65
CA GLN A 50 -10.21 18.35 -13.86
C GLN A 50 -9.98 17.81 -12.44
N VAL A 51 -8.76 17.41 -12.10
CA VAL A 51 -8.45 16.86 -10.78
C VAL A 51 -8.19 17.96 -9.77
N THR A 52 -8.91 17.90 -8.65
CA THR A 52 -8.67 18.73 -7.47
C THR A 52 -8.16 17.85 -6.33
N ILE A 53 -7.02 18.21 -5.77
CA ILE A 53 -6.52 17.64 -4.52
C ILE A 53 -6.95 18.55 -3.38
N ASP A 54 -7.81 18.03 -2.51
CA ASP A 54 -8.23 18.67 -1.26
C ASP A 54 -7.44 18.05 -0.11
N SER A 55 -6.36 18.72 0.27
CA SER A 55 -5.43 18.24 1.30
C SER A 55 -5.49 19.11 2.54
N GLN A 56 -5.68 18.47 3.70
CA GLN A 56 -5.54 19.17 4.98
C GLN A 56 -4.13 19.75 5.17
N ARG A 57 -3.12 19.14 4.54
CA ARG A 57 -1.72 19.54 4.66
C ARG A 57 -1.30 20.60 3.63
N PHE A 58 -1.75 20.47 2.39
CA PHE A 58 -1.29 21.31 1.27
C PHE A 58 -2.35 22.29 0.77
N GLY A 59 -3.54 22.32 1.39
CA GLY A 59 -4.69 23.09 0.94
C GLY A 59 -5.34 22.47 -0.31
N VAL A 60 -6.10 23.30 -1.02
CA VAL A 60 -6.85 22.89 -2.21
C VAL A 60 -6.04 23.20 -3.47
N ILE A 61 -5.57 22.16 -4.17
CA ILE A 61 -4.87 22.28 -5.45
C ILE A 61 -5.83 21.93 -6.59
N LYS A 62 -6.24 22.94 -7.36
CA LYS A 62 -7.17 22.77 -8.50
C LYS A 62 -6.41 22.47 -9.79
N GLY A 63 -6.99 21.60 -10.62
CA GLY A 63 -6.46 21.23 -11.93
C GLY A 63 -5.07 20.61 -11.91
N TRP A 64 -4.74 19.90 -10.83
CA TRP A 64 -3.43 19.30 -10.66
C TRP A 64 -3.22 18.15 -11.66
N LYS A 65 -2.01 18.07 -12.21
CA LYS A 65 -1.53 16.95 -13.01
C LYS A 65 0.00 16.83 -12.88
N PRO A 66 0.56 15.62 -13.05
CA PRO A 66 2.01 15.45 -13.09
C PRO A 66 2.61 16.06 -14.36
N SER A 67 3.93 16.25 -14.35
CA SER A 67 4.70 16.87 -15.45
C SER A 67 4.50 16.19 -16.79
N ARG A 68 4.41 14.85 -16.79
CA ARG A 68 4.17 14.03 -17.99
C ARG A 68 3.10 13.00 -17.70
N MET A 69 2.26 12.74 -18.70
CA MET A 69 1.09 11.86 -18.62
C MET A 69 1.07 10.97 -19.86
N PHE A 70 0.85 9.67 -19.66
CA PHE A 70 0.82 8.66 -20.73
C PHE A 70 -0.33 7.67 -20.53
N LYS A 71 -0.89 7.15 -21.63
CA LYS A 71 -1.95 6.12 -21.58
C LYS A 71 -1.37 4.73 -21.38
N SER A 72 -0.11 4.53 -21.74
CA SER A 72 0.59 3.25 -21.66
C SER A 72 2.04 3.42 -21.20
N GLN A 73 2.66 2.30 -20.80
CA GLN A 73 4.09 2.30 -20.44
C GLN A 73 4.94 2.50 -21.69
N GLU A 74 4.53 1.91 -22.81
CA GLU A 74 5.18 2.02 -24.11
C GLU A 74 5.28 3.47 -24.57
N GLU A 75 4.21 4.25 -24.42
CA GLU A 75 4.23 5.69 -24.72
C GLU A 75 5.21 6.45 -23.81
N ALA A 76 5.26 6.14 -22.53
CA ALA A 76 6.18 6.78 -21.59
C ALA A 76 7.66 6.47 -21.92
N LEU A 77 7.92 5.29 -22.47
CA LEU A 77 9.25 4.78 -22.78
C LEU A 77 9.74 5.16 -24.19
N ALA A 78 8.83 5.52 -25.10
CA ALA A 78 9.09 5.68 -26.54
C ALA A 78 10.15 6.73 -26.89
N ASP A 79 10.31 7.78 -26.06
CA ASP A 79 11.30 8.84 -26.29
C ASP A 79 12.71 8.51 -25.76
N GLY A 80 12.91 7.30 -25.22
CA GLY A 80 14.18 6.85 -24.67
C GLY A 80 14.49 7.42 -23.28
N THR A 81 13.54 8.07 -22.60
CA THR A 81 13.72 8.54 -21.22
C THR A 81 14.15 7.39 -20.32
N ARG A 82 15.20 7.61 -19.52
CA ARG A 82 15.61 6.70 -18.45
C ARG A 82 15.10 7.21 -17.12
N TYR A 83 14.55 6.30 -16.33
CA TYR A 83 13.94 6.59 -15.04
C TYR A 83 14.84 6.11 -13.91
N ALA A 84 15.15 6.99 -12.97
CA ALA A 84 15.90 6.61 -11.78
C ALA A 84 15.04 5.72 -10.85
N LEU A 85 13.73 5.94 -10.84
CA LEU A 85 12.76 5.18 -10.06
C LEU A 85 11.51 4.87 -10.89
N GLY A 86 11.05 3.63 -10.81
CA GLY A 86 9.71 3.21 -11.16
C GLY A 86 8.89 3.02 -9.89
N VAL A 87 7.72 3.64 -9.80
CA VAL A 87 6.82 3.56 -8.64
C VAL A 87 5.53 2.87 -9.05
N LEU A 88 5.18 1.77 -8.39
CA LEU A 88 3.91 1.10 -8.57
C LEU A 88 2.96 1.45 -7.43
N ALA A 89 1.86 2.13 -7.75
CA ALA A 89 0.86 2.58 -6.78
C ALA A 89 -0.56 2.11 -7.14
N THR A 90 -0.68 1.04 -7.93
CA THR A 90 -1.95 0.34 -8.16
C THR A 90 -2.28 -0.58 -6.99
N LYS A 91 -3.56 -0.91 -6.81
CA LYS A 91 -3.98 -1.97 -5.88
C LYS A 91 -3.30 -3.30 -6.21
N SER A 92 -2.93 -4.08 -5.19
CA SER A 92 -2.34 -5.42 -5.38
C SER A 92 -3.44 -6.49 -5.35
N VAL A 93 -3.78 -7.00 -6.55
CA VAL A 93 -4.85 -7.97 -6.77
C VAL A 93 -4.33 -9.10 -7.67
N PRO A 94 -3.46 -9.98 -7.14
CA PRO A 94 -2.71 -10.97 -7.94
C PRO A 94 -3.60 -12.02 -8.60
N ASP A 95 -4.84 -12.18 -8.15
CA ASP A 95 -5.89 -12.98 -8.75
C ASP A 95 -6.54 -12.32 -9.99
N VAL A 96 -6.28 -11.02 -10.22
CA VAL A 96 -6.67 -10.27 -11.41
C VAL A 96 -5.46 -9.99 -12.31
N HIS A 97 -4.38 -9.44 -11.75
CA HIS A 97 -3.13 -9.21 -12.45
C HIS A 97 -1.96 -9.23 -11.48
N LYS A 98 -0.90 -9.95 -11.88
CA LYS A 98 0.38 -9.95 -11.17
C LYS A 98 1.17 -8.66 -11.47
N ASN A 99 1.95 -8.19 -10.52
CA ASN A 99 2.80 -7.00 -10.68
C ASN A 99 3.82 -7.20 -11.81
N ALA A 100 4.42 -8.39 -11.90
CA ALA A 100 5.35 -8.75 -12.97
C ALA A 100 4.70 -8.64 -14.37
N ALA A 101 3.44 -9.06 -14.51
CA ALA A 101 2.71 -8.96 -15.77
C ALA A 101 2.32 -7.51 -16.08
N LEU A 102 1.87 -6.77 -15.05
CA LEU A 102 1.52 -5.36 -15.18
C LEU A 102 2.71 -4.50 -15.63
N LEU A 103 3.91 -4.77 -15.11
CA LEU A 103 5.12 -3.98 -15.38
C LEU A 103 5.99 -4.54 -16.51
N ALA A 104 5.53 -5.59 -17.22
CA ALA A 104 6.33 -6.27 -18.24
C ALA A 104 6.96 -5.33 -19.29
N PRO A 105 6.27 -4.30 -19.82
CA PRO A 105 6.89 -3.38 -20.79
C PRO A 105 8.07 -2.60 -20.20
N SER A 106 7.92 -2.05 -18.99
CA SER A 106 8.97 -1.26 -18.32
C SER A 106 10.12 -2.11 -17.80
N ILE A 107 9.87 -3.38 -17.46
CA ILE A 107 10.92 -4.34 -17.11
C ILE A 107 11.73 -4.69 -18.36
N ALA A 108 11.06 -5.02 -19.47
CA ALA A 108 11.70 -5.42 -20.71
C ALA A 108 12.53 -4.31 -21.34
N SER A 109 12.13 -3.04 -21.17
CA SER A 109 12.84 -1.90 -21.75
C SER A 109 14.22 -1.64 -21.12
N GLY A 110 14.44 -2.07 -19.87
CA GLY A 110 15.66 -1.78 -19.13
C GLY A 110 15.88 -0.28 -18.84
N GLN A 111 14.84 0.55 -19.00
CA GLN A 111 14.92 2.00 -18.80
C GLN A 111 14.70 2.43 -17.34
N VAL A 112 14.27 1.53 -16.46
CA VAL A 112 14.02 1.81 -15.03
C VAL A 112 15.15 1.26 -14.18
N ALA A 113 15.83 2.13 -13.43
CA ALA A 113 17.01 1.78 -12.64
C ALA A 113 16.69 1.06 -11.32
N ALA A 114 15.57 1.40 -10.67
CA ALA A 114 15.09 0.79 -9.43
C ALA A 114 13.56 0.88 -9.34
N TRP A 115 12.93 -0.04 -8.61
CA TRP A 115 11.48 -0.09 -8.41
C TRP A 115 11.09 0.15 -6.96
N ASN A 116 9.95 0.79 -6.74
CA ASN A 116 9.32 0.92 -5.44
C ASN A 116 7.84 0.53 -5.48
N LEU A 117 7.41 -0.35 -4.59
CA LEU A 117 6.02 -0.74 -4.40
C LEU A 117 5.38 0.06 -3.28
N ILE A 118 4.25 0.68 -3.60
CA ILE A 118 3.39 1.37 -2.64
C ILE A 118 2.03 0.67 -2.66
N GLN A 119 2.00 -0.56 -2.15
CA GLN A 119 0.83 -1.44 -2.20
C GLN A 119 0.57 -2.06 -0.83
N ASN A 120 -0.69 -2.25 -0.48
CA ASN A 120 -1.05 -2.99 0.73
C ASN A 120 -0.88 -4.48 0.51
N GLY A 121 -0.46 -5.18 1.55
CA GLY A 121 -0.41 -6.64 1.56
C GLY A 121 0.90 -7.20 2.08
N LEU A 122 0.87 -8.48 2.41
CA LEU A 122 2.04 -9.28 2.70
C LEU A 122 2.48 -10.05 1.44
N GLY A 123 3.77 -9.96 1.10
CA GLY A 123 4.38 -10.70 0.00
C GLY A 123 4.13 -10.12 -1.40
N VAL A 124 3.67 -8.86 -1.49
CA VAL A 124 3.37 -8.15 -2.76
C VAL A 124 4.61 -7.93 -3.64
N GLU A 125 5.79 -8.05 -3.04
CA GLU A 125 7.09 -7.91 -3.69
C GLU A 125 7.50 -9.16 -4.48
N THR A 126 6.98 -10.33 -4.09
CA THR A 126 7.55 -11.64 -4.46
C THR A 126 7.59 -11.87 -5.97
N ASP A 127 6.48 -11.59 -6.66
CA ASP A 127 6.38 -11.87 -8.10
C ASP A 127 7.18 -10.87 -8.93
N LEU A 128 7.15 -9.59 -8.56
CA LEU A 128 7.95 -8.56 -9.20
C LEU A 128 9.44 -8.81 -8.98
N TYR A 129 9.85 -9.14 -7.76
CA TYR A 129 11.24 -9.45 -7.45
C TYR A 129 11.78 -10.58 -8.34
N ALA A 130 11.04 -11.68 -8.47
CA ALA A 130 11.42 -12.79 -9.33
C ALA A 130 11.60 -12.36 -10.80
N ALA A 131 10.68 -11.53 -11.32
CA ALA A 131 10.77 -10.99 -12.68
C ALA A 131 11.98 -10.05 -12.85
N LEU A 132 12.29 -9.22 -11.85
CA LEU A 132 13.46 -8.34 -11.86
C LEU A 132 14.77 -9.15 -11.82
N GLN A 133 14.87 -10.21 -11.00
CA GLN A 133 16.07 -11.05 -10.96
C GLN A 133 16.31 -11.81 -12.27
N ALA A 134 15.24 -12.14 -13.00
CA ALA A 134 15.31 -12.75 -14.32
C ALA A 134 15.60 -11.74 -15.46
N SER A 135 15.47 -10.43 -15.20
CA SER A 135 15.70 -9.39 -16.19
C SER A 135 17.20 -9.08 -16.37
N ALA A 136 17.54 -8.40 -17.46
CA ALA A 136 18.92 -7.97 -17.74
C ALA A 136 19.43 -6.92 -16.74
N THR A 137 18.54 -6.12 -16.14
CA THR A 137 18.93 -5.03 -15.24
C THR A 137 19.08 -5.47 -13.78
N ARG A 138 18.37 -6.52 -13.36
CA ARG A 138 18.30 -6.94 -11.95
C ARG A 138 18.05 -5.77 -11.00
N ALA A 139 17.16 -4.87 -11.41
CA ALA A 139 16.92 -3.61 -10.73
C ALA A 139 16.58 -3.81 -9.23
N PRO A 140 17.08 -2.96 -8.32
CA PRO A 140 16.67 -2.90 -6.93
C PRO A 140 15.15 -2.84 -6.76
N LEU A 141 14.66 -3.46 -5.67
CA LEU A 141 13.26 -3.38 -5.28
C LEU A 141 13.15 -2.81 -3.86
N ILE A 142 12.35 -1.75 -3.74
CA ILE A 142 11.95 -1.12 -2.49
C ILE A 142 10.47 -1.47 -2.26
N SER A 143 10.11 -1.66 -1.00
CA SER A 143 8.72 -1.74 -0.55
C SER A 143 8.46 -0.59 0.41
N THR A 144 7.31 0.05 0.27
CA THR A 144 6.87 1.18 1.09
C THR A 144 5.49 0.91 1.67
N ALA A 145 5.41 0.80 3.00
CA ALA A 145 4.14 0.88 3.71
C ALA A 145 3.75 2.36 3.90
N VAL A 146 2.45 2.63 3.71
CA VAL A 146 1.88 3.97 3.83
C VAL A 146 0.74 3.97 4.82
N TRP A 147 0.77 4.94 5.74
CA TRP A 147 -0.39 5.30 6.56
C TRP A 147 -0.89 6.65 6.08
N THR A 148 -1.86 6.59 5.18
CA THR A 148 -2.46 7.76 4.54
C THR A 148 -3.99 7.64 4.55
N PHE A 149 -4.66 8.76 4.80
CA PHE A 149 -6.11 8.85 4.82
C PHE A 149 -6.53 9.60 3.57
N ILE A 150 -6.58 8.85 2.47
CA ILE A 150 -6.81 9.41 1.16
C ILE A 150 -7.83 8.59 0.38
N THR A 151 -8.75 9.29 -0.27
CA THR A 151 -9.76 8.68 -1.12
C THR A 151 -9.92 9.48 -2.41
N THR A 152 -10.34 8.80 -3.46
CA THR A 152 -10.65 9.39 -4.76
C THR A 152 -12.12 9.18 -5.04
N SER A 153 -12.80 10.22 -5.48
CA SER A 153 -14.19 10.11 -5.93
C SER A 153 -14.32 9.14 -7.10
N ASN A 154 -15.49 8.53 -7.29
CA ASN A 154 -15.71 7.57 -8.38
C ASN A 154 -15.44 8.16 -9.77
N ALA A 155 -15.62 9.48 -9.95
CA ALA A 155 -15.32 10.20 -11.18
C ALA A 155 -13.82 10.50 -11.37
N GLY A 156 -12.95 10.21 -10.39
CA GLY A 156 -11.51 10.51 -10.45
C GLY A 156 -11.14 11.98 -10.27
N GLN A 157 -12.12 12.88 -10.18
CA GLN A 157 -11.93 14.33 -10.20
C GLN A 157 -11.57 14.94 -8.85
N HIS A 158 -11.88 14.28 -7.73
CA HIS A 158 -11.69 14.86 -6.41
C HIS A 158 -10.94 13.87 -5.51
N ILE A 159 -9.82 14.34 -4.96
CA ILE A 159 -8.96 13.59 -4.06
C ILE A 159 -9.12 14.21 -2.68
N GLN A 160 -9.73 13.48 -1.74
CA GLN A 160 -9.83 13.90 -0.36
C GLN A 160 -8.66 13.31 0.41
N TRP A 161 -7.81 14.18 0.95
CA TRP A 161 -6.61 13.81 1.69
C TRP A 161 -6.67 14.42 3.09
N THR A 162 -7.21 13.65 4.03
CA THR A 162 -7.76 14.14 5.31
C THR A 162 -6.86 13.89 6.52
N ASN A 163 -5.57 13.63 6.31
CA ASN A 163 -4.61 13.47 7.41
C ASN A 163 -3.44 14.44 7.24
N ALA A 164 -3.21 15.26 8.26
CA ALA A 164 -2.11 16.23 8.29
C ALA A 164 -0.74 15.58 8.54
N LYS A 165 -0.69 14.33 9.05
CA LYS A 165 0.53 13.62 9.42
C LYS A 165 0.60 12.23 8.80
N ASP A 166 0.65 12.17 7.49
CA ASP A 166 0.96 10.92 6.80
C ASP A 166 2.39 10.47 7.11
N ALA A 167 2.56 9.15 7.17
CA ALA A 167 3.85 8.53 7.39
C ALA A 167 4.09 7.40 6.39
N THR A 168 5.36 7.20 6.08
CA THR A 168 5.84 6.04 5.36
C THR A 168 7.00 5.38 6.07
N VAL A 169 7.08 4.07 5.92
CA VAL A 169 8.28 3.30 6.19
C VAL A 169 8.63 2.60 4.90
N SER A 170 9.88 2.75 4.46
CA SER A 170 10.38 2.16 3.22
C SER A 170 11.59 1.29 3.49
N GLY A 171 11.66 0.12 2.87
CA GLY A 171 12.78 -0.80 3.03
C GLY A 171 13.14 -1.55 1.76
N ILE A 172 14.35 -2.08 1.73
CA ILE A 172 14.89 -2.83 0.60
C ILE A 172 14.38 -4.28 0.67
N TYR A 173 13.78 -4.74 -0.42
CA TYR A 173 13.37 -6.14 -0.57
C TYR A 173 14.52 -6.96 -1.16
N ALA A 174 15.32 -7.57 -0.27
CA ALA A 174 16.47 -8.40 -0.58
C ALA A 174 16.41 -9.72 0.21
N PRO A 175 15.45 -10.62 -0.10
CA PRO A 175 15.22 -11.84 0.68
C PRO A 175 16.48 -12.71 0.74
N GLY A 176 16.83 -13.14 1.95
CA GLY A 176 17.95 -14.06 2.19
C GLY A 176 19.36 -13.45 2.06
N ARG A 177 19.49 -12.13 1.91
CA ARG A 177 20.81 -11.48 1.82
C ARG A 177 20.83 -10.06 2.40
N SER A 178 22.04 -9.51 2.55
CA SER A 178 22.21 -8.10 2.87
C SER A 178 21.94 -7.21 1.65
N PRO A 179 21.44 -5.98 1.84
CA PRO A 179 21.37 -4.97 0.80
C PRO A 179 22.74 -4.65 0.20
N THR A 180 22.74 -4.34 -1.08
CA THR A 180 23.91 -3.83 -1.82
C THR A 180 23.94 -2.30 -1.79
N ALA A 181 25.11 -1.70 -2.07
CA ALA A 181 25.24 -0.24 -2.15
C ALA A 181 24.32 0.40 -3.21
N ALA A 182 23.97 -0.32 -4.28
CA ALA A 182 23.03 0.15 -5.30
C ALA A 182 21.59 0.21 -4.75
N GLU A 183 21.18 -0.78 -3.96
CA GLU A 183 19.87 -0.81 -3.31
C GLU A 183 19.76 0.26 -2.22
N GLU A 184 20.82 0.44 -1.42
CA GLU A 184 20.90 1.51 -0.42
C GLU A 184 20.82 2.89 -1.07
N ALA A 185 21.50 3.09 -2.21
CA ALA A 185 21.40 4.33 -2.97
C ALA A 185 20.00 4.57 -3.54
N ALA A 186 19.30 3.52 -3.99
CA ALA A 186 17.92 3.62 -4.47
C ALA A 186 16.95 3.99 -3.33
N LEU A 187 17.07 3.33 -2.18
CA LEU A 187 16.28 3.67 -0.98
C LEU A 187 16.58 5.10 -0.52
N GLY A 188 17.86 5.48 -0.48
CA GLY A 188 18.29 6.82 -0.12
C GLY A 188 17.71 7.90 -1.05
N LEU A 189 17.67 7.64 -2.36
CA LEU A 189 17.03 8.53 -3.33
C LEU A 189 15.54 8.70 -3.04
N TRP A 190 14.80 7.58 -2.88
CA TRP A 190 13.37 7.62 -2.57
C TRP A 190 13.07 8.42 -1.29
N VAL A 191 13.80 8.12 -0.22
CA VAL A 191 13.66 8.77 1.08
C VAL A 191 14.00 10.26 0.98
N ASN A 192 15.03 10.65 0.22
CA ASN A 192 15.37 12.04 0.02
C ASN A 192 14.25 12.81 -0.69
N LEU A 193 13.68 12.25 -1.77
CA LEU A 193 12.58 12.89 -2.50
C LEU A 193 11.37 13.17 -1.58
N LEU A 194 10.99 12.20 -0.74
CA LEU A 194 9.88 12.37 0.21
C LEU A 194 10.21 13.36 1.34
N ARG A 195 11.43 13.32 1.90
CA ARG A 195 11.83 14.26 2.96
C ARG A 195 11.84 15.69 2.47
N THR A 196 12.34 15.93 1.24
CA THR A 196 12.36 17.26 0.65
C THR A 196 10.96 17.79 0.36
N SER A 197 9.97 16.93 0.08
CA SER A 197 8.56 17.32 -0.02
C SER A 197 7.89 17.55 1.36
N GLY A 198 8.67 17.51 2.45
CA GLY A 198 8.21 17.58 3.83
C GLY A 198 7.40 16.38 4.31
N HIS A 199 7.37 15.26 3.56
CA HIS A 199 6.64 14.06 3.96
C HIS A 199 7.39 13.29 5.06
N GLY A 200 6.65 12.84 6.06
CA GLY A 200 7.19 11.99 7.12
C GLY A 200 7.57 10.63 6.54
N THR A 201 8.87 10.34 6.47
CA THR A 201 9.35 9.06 5.96
C THR A 201 10.52 8.52 6.77
N LEU A 202 10.44 7.23 7.03
CA LEU A 202 11.47 6.44 7.69
C LEU A 202 12.04 5.42 6.71
N ALA A 203 13.35 5.21 6.82
CA ALA A 203 14.07 4.21 6.07
C ALA A 203 14.39 3.07 7.03
N GLU A 204 13.97 1.85 6.67
CA GLU A 204 14.33 0.63 7.37
C GLU A 204 15.21 -0.22 6.45
N ASN A 205 16.24 -0.85 7.02
CA ASN A 205 17.15 -1.65 6.20
C ASN A 205 16.49 -2.96 5.68
N ARG A 206 15.32 -3.32 6.21
CA ARG A 206 14.58 -4.54 5.84
C ARG A 206 13.07 -4.32 5.86
N VAL A 207 12.38 -5.02 4.95
CA VAL A 207 10.92 -4.97 4.75
C VAL A 207 10.10 -5.56 5.91
N GLY A 208 10.68 -6.41 6.78
CA GLY A 208 9.92 -7.15 7.80
C GLY A 208 9.07 -6.28 8.75
N VAL A 209 9.45 -5.01 8.95
CA VAL A 209 8.66 -4.05 9.73
C VAL A 209 7.34 -3.67 9.03
N LEU A 210 7.31 -3.65 7.70
CA LEU A 210 6.15 -3.28 6.88
C LEU A 210 5.03 -4.34 6.97
N GLU A 211 5.41 -5.60 7.20
CA GLU A 211 4.53 -6.77 7.22
C GLU A 211 3.56 -6.73 8.43
N THR A 212 3.95 -6.07 9.53
CA THR A 212 3.11 -5.88 10.73
C THR A 212 1.80 -5.16 10.44
N THR A 213 1.83 -4.17 9.55
CA THR A 213 0.66 -3.36 9.19
C THR A 213 -0.41 -4.21 8.51
N ASN A 214 0.03 -5.24 7.78
CA ASN A 214 -0.88 -6.14 7.10
C ASN A 214 -1.70 -6.98 8.08
N LEU A 215 -1.14 -7.36 9.23
CA LEU A 215 -1.87 -8.10 10.27
C LEU A 215 -3.04 -7.26 10.84
N LEU A 216 -2.80 -5.97 11.09
CA LEU A 216 -3.85 -5.05 11.54
C LEU A 216 -4.94 -4.89 10.46
N ASN A 217 -4.52 -4.62 9.22
CA ASN A 217 -5.42 -4.50 8.08
C ASN A 217 -6.21 -5.78 7.81
N CYS A 218 -5.65 -6.96 8.13
CA CYS A 218 -6.31 -8.25 7.97
C CYS A 218 -7.56 -8.36 8.85
N VAL A 219 -7.57 -7.83 10.07
CA VAL A 219 -8.79 -7.82 10.89
C VAL A 219 -9.71 -6.69 10.43
N TRP A 220 -9.19 -5.47 10.43
CA TRP A 220 -9.93 -4.25 10.13
C TRP A 220 -10.66 -4.25 8.80
N SER A 221 -9.90 -4.47 7.72
CA SER A 221 -10.44 -4.39 6.37
C SER A 221 -11.39 -5.55 6.12
N SER A 222 -11.09 -6.75 6.63
CA SER A 222 -11.94 -7.93 6.44
C SER A 222 -13.29 -7.77 7.12
N VAL A 223 -13.32 -7.34 8.38
CA VAL A 223 -14.56 -7.15 9.16
C VAL A 223 -15.46 -6.14 8.47
N GLN A 224 -14.97 -4.92 8.20
CA GLN A 224 -15.76 -3.89 7.52
C GLN A 224 -16.21 -4.34 6.12
N THR A 225 -15.30 -4.95 5.36
CA THR A 225 -15.63 -5.40 4.01
C THR A 225 -16.73 -6.42 4.04
N LEU A 226 -16.70 -7.43 4.92
CA LEU A 226 -17.72 -8.47 5.00
C LEU A 226 -19.07 -7.91 5.48
N MET A 227 -19.06 -7.06 6.50
CA MET A 227 -20.26 -6.38 7.00
C MET A 227 -20.91 -5.46 5.95
N GLY A 228 -20.10 -4.86 5.06
CA GLY A 228 -20.59 -3.81 4.18
C GLY A 228 -20.89 -2.49 4.92
N ALA A 229 -20.30 -2.31 6.09
CA ALA A 229 -20.51 -1.16 6.96
C ALA A 229 -19.19 -0.80 7.68
N LYS A 230 -19.09 0.44 8.16
CA LYS A 230 -17.97 0.85 9.00
C LYS A 230 -18.02 0.09 10.33
N HIS A 231 -16.85 -0.14 10.92
CA HIS A 231 -16.69 -0.91 12.16
C HIS A 231 -17.38 -0.30 13.38
N ILE A 232 -17.61 1.03 13.40
CA ILE A 232 -18.21 1.73 14.55
C ILE A 232 -19.56 1.16 15.00
N VAL A 233 -20.31 0.51 14.10
CA VAL A 233 -21.58 -0.16 14.45
C VAL A 233 -21.40 -1.32 15.43
N LEU A 234 -20.18 -1.84 15.60
CA LEU A 234 -19.86 -2.89 16.56
C LEU A 234 -19.77 -2.35 18.00
N ALA A 235 -19.56 -1.05 18.19
CA ALA A 235 -19.40 -0.45 19.52
C ALA A 235 -20.67 -0.53 20.37
N ASP A 236 -21.84 -0.61 19.72
CA ASP A 236 -23.15 -0.68 20.36
C ASP A 236 -23.66 -2.12 20.55
N MET A 237 -22.84 -3.13 20.19
CA MET A 237 -23.19 -4.55 20.31
C MET A 237 -22.75 -5.13 21.66
N ASP A 238 -23.45 -6.17 22.11
CA ASP A 238 -23.07 -6.91 23.31
C ASP A 238 -21.72 -7.64 23.11
N GLU A 239 -20.91 -7.70 24.17
CA GLU A 239 -19.59 -8.39 24.18
C GLU A 239 -19.66 -9.82 23.61
N SER A 240 -20.74 -10.55 23.89
CA SER A 240 -20.94 -11.91 23.38
C SER A 240 -21.09 -11.95 21.85
N ASP A 241 -21.66 -10.91 21.25
CA ASP A 241 -21.88 -10.85 19.80
C ASP A 241 -20.60 -10.48 19.05
N VAL A 242 -19.72 -9.70 19.68
CA VAL A 242 -18.41 -9.31 19.12
C VAL A 242 -17.27 -10.24 19.51
N ALA A 243 -17.53 -11.25 20.36
CA ALA A 243 -16.52 -12.23 20.78
C ALA A 243 -15.82 -12.93 19.60
N ALA A 244 -16.54 -13.18 18.50
CA ALA A 244 -15.96 -13.76 17.29
C ALA A 244 -14.95 -12.83 16.60
N VAL A 245 -15.10 -11.51 16.72
CA VAL A 245 -14.12 -10.52 16.23
C VAL A 245 -12.83 -10.60 17.05
N ARG A 246 -12.95 -10.73 18.38
CA ARG A 246 -11.78 -10.94 19.27
C ARG A 246 -11.07 -12.25 18.95
N ALA A 247 -11.81 -13.33 18.71
CA ALA A 247 -11.24 -14.62 18.34
C ALA A 247 -10.54 -14.58 16.96
N LEU A 248 -11.10 -13.87 15.97
CA LEU A 248 -10.42 -13.61 14.70
C LEU A 248 -9.13 -12.81 14.89
N ALA A 249 -9.15 -11.78 15.74
CA ALA A 249 -7.96 -11.01 16.08
C ALA A 249 -6.87 -11.90 16.72
N LEU A 250 -7.26 -12.80 17.63
CA LEU A 250 -6.36 -13.79 18.22
C LEU A 250 -5.71 -14.70 17.16
N GLU A 251 -6.48 -15.23 16.21
CA GLU A 251 -5.91 -16.05 15.13
C GLU A 251 -4.91 -15.27 14.27
N VAL A 252 -5.27 -14.05 13.83
CA VAL A 252 -4.43 -13.22 12.96
C VAL A 252 -3.15 -12.76 13.65
N VAL A 253 -3.28 -12.20 14.86
CA VAL A 253 -2.14 -11.72 15.64
C VAL A 253 -1.27 -12.91 16.09
N GLY A 254 -1.89 -14.02 16.49
CA GLY A 254 -1.19 -15.25 16.85
C GLY A 254 -0.31 -15.80 15.73
N VAL A 255 -0.79 -15.79 14.49
CA VAL A 255 0.04 -16.12 13.31
C VAL A 255 1.21 -15.13 13.17
N GLY A 256 0.97 -13.84 13.41
CA GLY A 256 2.02 -12.83 13.41
C GLY A 256 3.15 -13.12 14.40
N TYR A 257 2.82 -13.47 15.65
CA TYR A 257 3.80 -13.84 16.67
C TYR A 257 4.53 -15.14 16.35
N ALA A 258 3.79 -16.18 15.94
CA ALA A 258 4.38 -17.47 15.60
C ALA A 258 5.33 -17.38 14.39
N ALA A 259 5.03 -16.52 13.44
CA ALA A 259 5.85 -16.30 12.24
C ALA A 259 6.98 -15.29 12.44
N GLY A 260 7.11 -14.67 13.61
CA GLY A 260 8.09 -13.61 13.86
C GLY A 260 7.83 -12.32 13.09
N LEU A 261 6.64 -12.17 12.51
CA LEU A 261 6.19 -10.92 11.88
C LEU A 261 5.84 -9.86 12.94
N LEU A 262 5.48 -10.30 14.14
CA LEU A 262 5.22 -9.46 15.31
C LEU A 262 5.94 -10.07 16.51
N TYR A 263 6.58 -9.26 17.35
CA TYR A 263 7.27 -9.75 18.56
C TYR A 263 7.35 -8.66 19.63
N PRO A 264 7.37 -9.04 20.93
CA PRO A 264 7.45 -8.06 22.00
C PRO A 264 8.72 -7.22 21.90
N GLY A 265 8.62 -5.93 22.13
CA GLY A 265 9.75 -5.01 22.06
C GLY A 265 9.99 -4.40 20.67
N MET A 266 9.30 -4.84 19.62
CA MET A 266 9.44 -4.23 18.30
C MET A 266 8.72 -2.87 18.22
N THR A 267 9.26 -1.96 17.42
CA THR A 267 8.59 -0.68 17.12
C THR A 267 7.43 -0.90 16.15
N LEU A 268 6.26 -0.42 16.53
CA LEU A 268 5.06 -0.36 15.71
C LEU A 268 4.98 0.99 15.01
N TYR A 269 4.75 0.96 13.71
CA TYR A 269 4.59 2.15 12.89
C TYR A 269 3.12 2.38 12.50
N PRO A 270 2.70 3.65 12.35
CA PRO A 270 3.51 4.87 12.44
C PRO A 270 3.56 5.44 13.86
N SER A 271 2.95 4.77 14.84
CA SER A 271 2.78 5.30 16.21
C SER A 271 4.10 5.44 16.99
N GLY A 272 5.13 4.67 16.63
CA GLY A 272 6.38 4.57 17.39
C GLY A 272 6.22 3.83 18.71
N GLN A 273 5.05 3.24 18.98
CA GLN A 273 4.81 2.44 20.18
C GLN A 273 5.58 1.14 20.12
N VAL A 274 5.76 0.52 21.28
CA VAL A 274 6.42 -0.78 21.39
C VAL A 274 5.36 -1.87 21.44
N ALA A 275 5.51 -2.92 20.64
CA ALA A 275 4.63 -4.08 20.68
C ALA A 275 4.75 -4.78 22.04
N GLY A 276 3.60 -5.08 22.65
CA GLY A 276 3.50 -5.81 23.90
C GLY A 276 3.53 -7.32 23.71
N THR A 277 2.90 -8.03 24.66
CA THR A 277 2.64 -9.46 24.56
C THR A 277 1.58 -9.76 23.49
N LEU A 278 1.40 -11.03 23.15
CA LEU A 278 0.31 -11.48 22.27
C LEU A 278 -1.04 -10.99 22.79
N GLU A 279 -1.28 -11.07 24.10
CA GLU A 279 -2.54 -10.63 24.71
C GLU A 279 -2.76 -9.12 24.54
N ASP A 280 -1.72 -8.32 24.81
CA ASP A 280 -1.79 -6.86 24.62
C ASP A 280 -2.08 -6.49 23.16
N ALA A 281 -1.43 -7.17 22.21
CA ALA A 281 -1.62 -6.92 20.79
C ALA A 281 -3.02 -7.33 20.31
N VAL A 282 -3.54 -8.47 20.78
CA VAL A 282 -4.91 -8.91 20.48
C VAL A 282 -5.93 -7.93 21.05
N GLN A 283 -5.74 -7.50 22.29
CA GLN A 283 -6.64 -6.54 22.92
C GLN A 283 -6.60 -5.20 22.19
N SER A 284 -5.42 -4.70 21.85
CA SER A 284 -5.27 -3.46 21.08
C SER A 284 -5.96 -3.53 19.72
N VAL A 285 -5.80 -4.63 18.99
CA VAL A 285 -6.49 -4.82 17.70
C VAL A 285 -7.99 -4.88 17.88
N PHE A 286 -8.48 -5.65 18.86
CA PHE A 286 -9.91 -5.76 19.14
C PHE A 286 -10.53 -4.40 19.52
N ASP A 287 -9.92 -3.69 20.46
CA ASP A 287 -10.37 -2.36 20.90
C ASP A 287 -10.37 -1.38 19.73
N SER A 288 -9.37 -1.44 18.85
CA SER A 288 -9.33 -0.57 17.68
C SER A 288 -10.42 -0.86 16.64
N VAL A 289 -11.02 -2.07 16.64
CA VAL A 289 -12.13 -2.47 15.75
C VAL A 289 -13.49 -2.26 16.40
N VAL A 290 -13.62 -2.52 17.69
CA VAL A 290 -14.91 -2.58 18.38
C VAL A 290 -15.12 -1.37 19.28
N HIS A 291 -14.09 -0.97 20.01
CA HIS A 291 -14.13 0.12 20.99
C HIS A 291 -13.26 1.31 20.56
N ALA A 292 -13.23 1.61 19.25
CA ALA A 292 -12.44 2.70 18.73
C ALA A 292 -12.78 3.99 19.50
N ALA A 293 -11.76 4.72 19.96
CA ALA A 293 -11.97 5.87 20.82
C ALA A 293 -12.65 7.03 20.05
N PRO A 294 -13.75 7.63 20.57
CA PRO A 294 -14.38 8.81 19.97
C PRO A 294 -13.37 9.94 19.70
N GLY A 295 -13.44 10.52 18.50
CA GLY A 295 -12.50 11.55 18.04
C GLY A 295 -11.11 11.03 17.62
N GLY A 296 -10.85 9.73 17.76
CA GLY A 296 -9.69 9.09 17.18
C GLY A 296 -9.76 9.08 15.65
N LEU A 297 -8.60 9.14 14.99
CA LEU A 297 -8.46 9.13 13.53
C LEU A 297 -9.20 7.95 12.86
N LEU A 298 -9.36 6.89 13.63
CA LEU A 298 -9.85 5.61 13.22
C LEU A 298 -11.33 5.39 13.57
N TYR A 299 -11.91 6.21 14.45
CA TYR A 299 -13.24 6.02 15.05
C TYR A 299 -14.37 5.75 14.05
N ASP A 300 -14.49 6.59 13.02
CA ASP A 300 -15.54 6.48 11.99
C ASP A 300 -14.92 6.31 10.59
N TYR A 301 -13.78 5.61 10.54
CA TYR A 301 -13.01 5.44 9.32
C TYR A 301 -13.48 4.24 8.48
N LYS A 302 -13.63 4.47 7.17
CA LYS A 302 -13.99 3.46 6.17
C LYS A 302 -12.71 2.90 5.55
N MET A 303 -12.46 1.60 5.76
CA MET A 303 -11.27 0.94 5.23
C MET A 303 -11.30 0.80 3.71
N SER A 304 -10.12 0.88 3.09
CA SER A 304 -10.02 0.94 1.63
C SER A 304 -10.64 -0.28 0.90
N MET A 305 -10.58 -1.47 1.49
CA MET A 305 -11.19 -2.66 0.92
C MET A 305 -12.74 -2.60 0.90
N LEU A 306 -13.36 -1.95 1.91
CA LEU A 306 -14.79 -1.67 1.90
C LEU A 306 -15.14 -0.63 0.83
N VAL A 307 -14.34 0.43 0.70
CA VAL A 307 -14.51 1.44 -0.38
C VAL A 307 -14.47 0.76 -1.75
N ASP A 308 -13.54 -0.17 -1.97
CA ASP A 308 -13.43 -0.91 -3.22
C ASP A 308 -14.63 -1.85 -3.45
N ARG A 309 -15.09 -2.56 -2.41
CA ARG A 309 -16.30 -3.40 -2.48
C ARG A 309 -17.54 -2.59 -2.88
N GLU A 310 -17.79 -1.46 -2.22
CA GLU A 310 -18.94 -0.59 -2.51
C GLU A 310 -18.91 -0.04 -3.94
N ALA A 311 -17.72 0.23 -4.46
CA ALA A 311 -17.53 0.73 -5.81
C ALA A 311 -17.44 -0.36 -6.89
N GLY A 312 -17.64 -1.64 -6.56
CA GLY A 312 -17.52 -2.75 -7.51
C GLY A 312 -16.11 -2.89 -8.10
N ARG A 313 -15.08 -2.54 -7.33
CA ARG A 313 -13.68 -2.69 -7.70
C ARG A 313 -13.08 -3.95 -7.05
N PRO A 314 -12.10 -4.61 -7.71
CA PRO A 314 -11.39 -5.72 -7.11
C PRO A 314 -10.82 -5.32 -5.75
N ILE A 315 -10.97 -6.20 -4.78
CA ILE A 315 -10.52 -6.03 -3.40
C ILE A 315 -9.21 -6.78 -3.16
N GLU A 316 -8.39 -6.27 -2.24
CA GLU A 316 -7.05 -6.80 -1.88
C GLU A 316 -7.12 -8.05 -0.98
N ALA A 317 -8.10 -8.94 -1.23
CA ALA A 317 -8.40 -10.08 -0.36
C ALA A 317 -7.23 -11.06 -0.23
N GLU A 318 -6.56 -11.38 -1.34
CA GLU A 318 -5.45 -12.35 -1.35
C GLU A 318 -4.22 -11.83 -0.61
N VAL A 319 -3.85 -10.57 -0.79
CA VAL A 319 -2.61 -10.02 -0.24
C VAL A 319 -2.77 -9.53 1.20
N ILE A 320 -4.00 -9.20 1.62
CA ILE A 320 -4.29 -8.82 3.00
C ILE A 320 -4.58 -10.04 3.87
N ALA A 321 -5.67 -10.78 3.61
CA ALA A 321 -6.11 -11.88 4.46
C ALA A 321 -5.63 -13.25 3.96
N GLY A 322 -5.61 -13.45 2.64
CA GLY A 322 -5.16 -14.70 2.02
C GLY A 322 -3.70 -15.03 2.32
N SER A 323 -2.84 -14.02 2.38
CA SER A 323 -1.42 -14.11 2.68
C SER A 323 -1.16 -14.53 4.13
N VAL A 324 -1.90 -13.96 5.10
CA VAL A 324 -1.82 -14.36 6.51
C VAL A 324 -2.28 -15.82 6.67
N LEU A 325 -3.36 -16.21 5.98
CA LEU A 325 -3.79 -17.61 5.97
C LEU A 325 -2.75 -18.55 5.34
N ALA A 326 -2.03 -18.10 4.32
CA ALA A 326 -0.94 -18.87 3.71
C ALA A 326 0.22 -19.07 4.70
N VAL A 327 0.60 -18.03 5.45
CA VAL A 327 1.61 -18.13 6.52
C VAL A 327 1.16 -19.11 7.60
N ALA A 328 -0.08 -19.00 8.08
CA ALA A 328 -0.64 -19.91 9.08
C ALA A 328 -0.55 -21.38 8.63
N ARG A 329 -0.95 -21.66 7.38
CA ARG A 329 -0.89 -23.01 6.79
C ARG A 329 0.53 -23.54 6.65
N ALA A 330 1.46 -22.69 6.22
CA ALA A 330 2.87 -23.08 6.08
C ALA A 330 3.50 -23.49 7.42
N GLN A 331 2.97 -22.98 8.54
CA GLN A 331 3.43 -23.30 9.91
C GLN A 331 2.53 -24.30 10.64
N GLY A 332 1.48 -24.83 10.00
CA GLY A 332 0.55 -25.77 10.63
C GLY A 332 -0.31 -25.16 11.75
N ILE A 333 -0.50 -23.83 11.75
CA ILE A 333 -1.31 -23.13 12.76
C ILE A 333 -2.79 -23.21 12.38
N ALA A 334 -3.62 -23.69 13.31
CA ALA A 334 -5.06 -23.75 13.12
C ALA A 334 -5.68 -22.35 13.21
N THR A 335 -6.32 -21.92 12.12
CA THR A 335 -7.00 -20.61 12.02
C THR A 335 -8.37 -20.73 11.35
N PRO A 336 -9.33 -21.44 11.96
CA PRO A 336 -10.64 -21.68 11.34
C PRO A 336 -11.42 -20.39 11.04
N LEU A 337 -11.38 -19.37 11.89
CA LEU A 337 -12.09 -18.11 11.65
C LEU A 337 -11.44 -17.33 10.51
N LEU A 338 -10.12 -17.23 10.46
CA LEU A 338 -9.40 -16.61 9.36
C LEU A 338 -9.66 -17.36 8.04
N ALA A 339 -9.64 -18.69 8.06
CA ALA A 339 -9.94 -19.50 6.89
C ALA A 339 -11.37 -19.25 6.37
N TYR A 340 -12.35 -19.15 7.28
CA TYR A 340 -13.72 -18.79 6.96
C TYR A 340 -13.83 -17.36 6.38
N THR A 341 -13.21 -16.38 7.03
CA THR A 341 -13.16 -14.98 6.57
C THR A 341 -12.56 -14.87 5.17
N VAL A 342 -11.44 -15.54 4.90
CA VAL A 342 -10.81 -15.56 3.58
C VAL A 342 -11.72 -16.21 2.53
N ALA A 343 -12.43 -17.29 2.87
CA ALA A 343 -13.38 -17.91 1.94
C ALA A 343 -14.51 -16.94 1.54
N LEU A 344 -15.07 -16.20 2.51
CA LEU A 344 -16.09 -15.20 2.24
C LEU A 344 -15.56 -14.02 1.42
N LEU A 345 -14.37 -13.52 1.72
CA LEU A 345 -13.73 -12.44 0.96
C LEU A 345 -13.46 -12.86 -0.49
N ARG A 346 -12.98 -14.08 -0.72
CA ARG A 346 -12.83 -14.66 -2.06
C ARG A 346 -14.16 -14.78 -2.79
N GLY A 347 -15.23 -15.16 -2.09
CA GLY A 347 -16.59 -15.17 -2.63
C GLY A 347 -17.04 -13.76 -3.06
N ALA A 348 -16.82 -12.76 -2.21
CA ALA A 348 -17.13 -11.36 -2.51
C ALA A 348 -16.34 -10.86 -3.73
N GLN A 349 -15.03 -11.12 -3.78
CA GLN A 349 -14.15 -10.82 -4.91
C GLN A 349 -14.68 -11.45 -6.21
N ARG A 350 -14.98 -12.76 -6.21
CA ARG A 350 -15.54 -13.45 -7.38
C ARG A 350 -16.86 -12.83 -7.85
N GLY A 351 -17.73 -12.48 -6.91
CA GLY A 351 -18.99 -11.80 -7.23
C GLY A 351 -18.81 -10.38 -7.77
N ILE A 352 -17.71 -9.69 -7.44
CA ILE A 352 -17.35 -8.40 -8.07
C ILE A 352 -16.81 -8.64 -9.48
N LEU A 353 -15.90 -9.60 -9.65
CA LEU A 353 -15.28 -9.90 -10.93
C LEU A 353 -16.26 -10.45 -11.96
N SER A 354 -17.28 -11.22 -11.55
CA SER A 354 -18.29 -11.77 -12.46
C SER A 354 -19.26 -10.73 -13.04
N ARG A 355 -19.24 -9.49 -12.52
CA ARG A 355 -20.08 -8.38 -12.97
C ARG A 355 -19.35 -7.42 -13.92
N ARG A 356 -18.10 -7.72 -14.25
CA ARG A 356 -17.23 -6.90 -15.12
C ARG A 356 -17.11 -7.52 -16.51
#